data_AF-A0A7S4N4X0-F1
#
_entry.id   AF-A0A7S4N4X0-F1
#
_cell.length_a   1.000
_cell.length_b   1.000
_cell.length_c   1.000
_cell.angle_alpha   90.00
_cell.angle_beta   90.00
_cell.angle_gamma   90.00
#
_symmetry.space_group_name_H-M   'P 1'
#
loop_
_entity.id
_entity.type
_entity.pdbx_description
1 polymer ?
#
loop_
_entity_poly.entity_id
_entity_poly.type
_entity_poly.pdbx_seq_one_letter_code
_entity_poly.pdbx_strand_id
1 'polypeptide(L)'
;SLYDAYFFFRAADMRCAVDRVAEEDSFSVTYGGSSCEILRTTDALAVVEEMARGNGGNGEGAPAPFDVVFVDADKTRLLDYVEACTSTDRLLKRGGLILVDNVLWKGLAVDAGNGWSRTNIEEEEEDGMTDRELKKNRRARKLAGIMHAFNDAVVNDERLEVVMLPLRDGLSIIRKR
;
A
#
# COMPACT_ATOMS: atom_id res chain seq x y z
N SER A 1 -11.81 2.09 9.66
CA SER A 1 -11.96 2.40 8.23
C SER A 1 -12.34 1.09 7.57
N LEU A 2 -13.50 1.00 6.93
CA LEU A 2 -14.08 -0.25 6.40
C LEU A 2 -13.89 -0.37 4.87
N TYR A 3 -13.02 0.47 4.31
CA TYR A 3 -12.69 0.50 2.90
C TYR A 3 -11.18 0.64 2.81
N ASP A 4 -10.55 -0.29 2.09
CA ASP A 4 -9.20 -0.13 1.62
C ASP A 4 -9.24 0.73 0.34
N ALA A 5 -8.30 1.66 0.18
CA ALA A 5 -8.23 2.52 -1.00
C ALA A 5 -7.06 2.12 -1.88
N TYR A 6 -7.36 1.81 -3.15
CA TYR A 6 -6.40 1.44 -4.17
C TYR A 6 -6.52 2.34 -5.37
N PHE A 7 -5.37 2.74 -5.90
CA PHE A 7 -5.31 3.57 -7.10
C PHE A 7 -4.32 2.95 -8.06
N PHE A 8 -4.77 2.77 -9.30
CA PHE A 8 -3.96 2.22 -10.36
C PHE A 8 -3.70 3.30 -11.40
N PHE A 9 -2.44 3.46 -11.80
CA PHE A 9 -2.06 4.48 -12.77
C PHE A 9 -1.37 3.83 -13.97
N ARG A 10 -1.71 4.32 -15.16
CA ARG A 10 -1.09 3.99 -16.43
C ARG A 10 -0.69 5.27 -17.16
N ALA A 11 0.55 5.35 -17.62
CA ALA A 11 1.03 6.45 -18.45
C ALA A 11 1.01 6.05 -19.94
N ALA A 12 0.47 6.91 -20.82
CA ALA A 12 0.67 6.81 -22.27
C ALA A 12 1.03 8.17 -22.87
N ASP A 13 1.50 8.18 -24.13
CA ASP A 13 2.13 9.32 -24.81
C ASP A 13 1.36 10.64 -24.70
N MET A 14 2.05 11.70 -24.23
CA MET A 14 1.49 13.03 -23.93
C MET A 14 0.95 13.77 -25.15
N ARG A 15 -0.37 13.70 -25.40
CA ARG A 15 -1.13 14.68 -26.22
C ARG A 15 -2.53 14.94 -25.65
N CYS A 16 -2.94 16.21 -25.64
CA CYS A 16 -3.97 16.78 -24.77
C CYS A 16 -5.43 16.45 -25.15
N ALA A 17 -6.18 15.88 -24.20
CA ALA A 17 -7.65 15.92 -24.05
C ALA A 17 -8.01 15.45 -22.62
N VAL A 18 -9.13 15.90 -22.06
CA VAL A 18 -9.65 15.49 -20.74
C VAL A 18 -11.03 14.89 -20.93
N ASP A 19 -11.14 13.57 -20.78
CA ASP A 19 -12.42 12.86 -20.71
C ASP A 19 -12.59 12.29 -19.30
N ARG A 20 -13.76 12.51 -18.70
CA ARG A 20 -14.13 12.00 -17.38
C ARG A 20 -15.28 11.01 -17.55
N VAL A 21 -15.11 9.79 -17.06
CA VAL A 21 -16.19 8.81 -16.94
C VAL A 21 -16.22 8.34 -15.49
N ALA A 22 -17.35 8.55 -14.83
CA ALA A 22 -17.60 8.13 -13.46
C ALA A 22 -18.73 7.10 -13.47
N GLU A 23 -18.44 5.89 -13.02
CA GLU A 23 -19.43 4.84 -12.71
C GLU A 23 -19.50 4.66 -11.18
N GLU A 24 -20.49 3.91 -10.67
CA GLU A 24 -20.75 3.82 -9.23
C GLU A 24 -19.55 3.28 -8.42
N ASP A 25 -18.74 2.38 -9.01
CA ASP A 25 -17.63 1.67 -8.35
C ASP A 25 -16.24 1.95 -8.96
N SER A 26 -16.17 2.73 -10.04
CA SER A 26 -14.92 3.09 -10.70
C SER A 26 -14.92 4.53 -11.19
N PHE A 27 -13.75 5.16 -11.10
CA PHE A 27 -13.54 6.50 -11.62
C PHE A 27 -12.27 6.52 -12.46
N SER A 28 -12.42 6.81 -13.75
CA SER A 28 -11.30 6.94 -14.67
C SER A 28 -11.07 8.40 -15.03
N VAL A 29 -9.81 8.82 -14.94
CA VAL A 29 -9.36 10.13 -15.42
C VAL A 29 -8.32 9.89 -16.49
N THR A 30 -8.60 10.37 -17.69
CA THR A 30 -7.60 10.39 -18.76
C THR A 30 -7.07 11.81 -18.94
N TYR A 31 -5.75 11.97 -18.93
CA TYR A 31 -5.05 13.23 -19.19
C TYR A 31 -3.82 12.96 -20.05
N GLY A 32 -3.77 13.55 -21.25
CA GLY A 32 -2.55 13.53 -22.04
C GLY A 32 -2.11 12.11 -22.42
N GLY A 33 -3.02 11.23 -22.85
CA GLY A 33 -2.74 9.82 -23.12
C GLY A 33 -2.55 8.95 -21.87
N SER A 34 -2.29 9.52 -20.70
CA SER A 34 -2.21 8.79 -19.44
C SER A 34 -3.59 8.61 -18.82
N SER A 35 -3.84 7.45 -18.23
CA SER A 35 -5.11 7.13 -17.55
C SER A 35 -4.84 6.74 -16.11
N CYS A 36 -5.51 7.42 -15.18
CA CYS A 36 -5.65 7.00 -13.79
C CYS A 36 -6.98 6.29 -13.66
N GLU A 37 -6.97 5.10 -13.06
CA GLU A 37 -8.17 4.36 -12.73
C GLU A 37 -8.24 4.16 -11.22
N ILE A 38 -9.32 4.65 -10.64
CA ILE A 38 -9.64 4.49 -9.24
C ILE A 38 -10.72 3.43 -9.16
N LEU A 39 -10.39 2.31 -8.51
CA LEU A 39 -11.33 1.22 -8.31
C LEU A 39 -11.73 1.22 -6.84
N ARG A 40 -13.02 1.42 -6.58
CA ARG A 40 -13.56 1.29 -5.24
C ARG A 40 -14.08 -0.13 -5.07
N THR A 41 -13.51 -0.85 -4.11
CA THR A 41 -13.88 -2.23 -3.83
C THR A 41 -14.02 -2.45 -2.33
N THR A 42 -14.83 -3.45 -1.95
CA THR A 42 -15.02 -3.89 -0.57
C THR A 42 -13.93 -4.86 -0.12
N ASP A 43 -13.35 -5.63 -1.04
CA ASP A 43 -12.18 -6.49 -0.81
C ASP A 43 -11.15 -6.24 -1.90
N ALA A 44 -10.21 -5.37 -1.60
CA ALA A 44 -9.20 -4.98 -2.58
C ALA A 44 -8.18 -6.07 -2.87
N LEU A 45 -7.81 -6.91 -1.88
CA LEU A 45 -6.84 -7.96 -2.14
C LEU A 45 -7.41 -8.98 -3.11
N ALA A 46 -8.67 -9.38 -2.94
CA ALA A 46 -9.31 -10.31 -3.86
C ALA A 46 -9.25 -9.80 -5.31
N VAL A 47 -9.59 -8.53 -5.52
CA VAL A 47 -9.55 -7.89 -6.86
C VAL A 47 -8.12 -7.85 -7.41
N VAL A 48 -7.15 -7.41 -6.60
CA VAL A 48 -5.72 -7.34 -6.98
C VAL A 48 -5.20 -8.73 -7.37
N GLU A 49 -5.52 -9.75 -6.59
CA GLU A 49 -5.10 -11.13 -6.88
C GLU A 49 -5.79 -11.70 -8.13
N GLU A 50 -7.07 -11.41 -8.35
CA GLU A 50 -7.78 -11.83 -9.57
C GLU A 50 -7.18 -11.20 -10.83
N MET A 51 -6.81 -9.92 -10.76
CA MET A 51 -6.08 -9.25 -11.83
C MET A 51 -4.70 -9.88 -12.05
N ALA A 52 -3.98 -10.19 -10.96
CA ALA A 52 -2.69 -10.87 -11.04
C ALA A 52 -2.79 -12.29 -11.63
N ARG A 53 -3.90 -13.00 -11.39
CA ARG A 53 -4.20 -14.33 -11.99
C ARG A 53 -4.63 -14.24 -13.46
N GLY A 54 -5.06 -13.06 -13.92
CA GLY A 54 -5.57 -12.84 -15.29
C GLY A 54 -7.04 -13.18 -15.47
N ASN A 55 -7.80 -13.29 -14.38
CA ASN A 55 -9.22 -13.67 -14.38
C ASN A 55 -10.18 -12.47 -14.24
N GLY A 56 -9.73 -11.23 -14.45
CA GLY A 56 -10.56 -10.00 -14.43
C GLY A 56 -11.57 -9.88 -15.57
N GLY A 57 -12.16 -10.98 -16.02
CA GLY A 57 -13.13 -11.07 -17.10
C GLY A 57 -14.56 -10.86 -16.62
N ASN A 58 -14.91 -9.61 -16.27
CA ASN A 58 -16.28 -9.13 -16.40
C ASN A 58 -16.35 -8.22 -17.64
N GLY A 59 -16.28 -8.80 -18.85
CA GLY A 59 -16.74 -8.16 -20.10
C GLY A 59 -15.98 -6.94 -20.64
N GLU A 60 -15.25 -6.20 -19.82
CA GLU A 60 -14.44 -5.04 -20.19
C GLU A 60 -13.09 -5.20 -19.50
N GLY A 61 -12.05 -5.54 -20.27
CA GLY A 61 -10.76 -5.98 -19.72
C GLY A 61 -10.14 -4.94 -18.80
N ALA A 62 -9.92 -5.30 -17.53
CA ALA A 62 -9.19 -4.47 -16.59
C ALA A 62 -7.83 -4.03 -17.18
N PRO A 63 -7.45 -2.75 -17.10
CA PRO A 63 -6.29 -2.19 -17.80
C PRO A 63 -4.98 -2.46 -17.06
N ALA A 64 -4.72 -3.73 -16.75
CA ALA A 64 -3.41 -4.21 -16.35
C ALA A 64 -2.60 -4.61 -17.62
N PRO A 65 -1.26 -4.48 -17.62
CA PRO A 65 -0.44 -4.09 -16.49
C PRO A 65 -0.36 -2.57 -16.30
N PHE A 66 -0.24 -2.18 -15.04
CA PHE A 66 -0.12 -0.80 -14.58
C PHE A 66 1.34 -0.34 -14.49
N ASP A 67 1.54 0.98 -14.50
CA ASP A 67 2.84 1.61 -14.30
C ASP A 67 3.09 1.93 -12.83
N VAL A 68 2.04 2.36 -12.11
CA VAL A 68 2.10 2.68 -10.68
C VAL A 68 0.87 2.12 -9.97
N VAL A 69 1.08 1.51 -8.80
CA VAL A 69 0.03 1.09 -7.86
C VAL A 69 0.20 1.88 -6.56
N PHE A 70 -0.85 2.51 -6.06
CA PHE A 70 -0.85 3.14 -4.73
C PHE A 70 -1.67 2.29 -3.76
N VAL A 71 -1.09 2.01 -2.61
CA VAL A 71 -1.64 1.14 -1.56
C VAL A 71 -1.84 1.95 -0.28
N ASP A 72 -3.10 2.24 0.05
CA ASP A 72 -3.52 2.77 1.36
C ASP A 72 -4.67 1.91 1.91
N ALA A 73 -4.27 0.85 2.62
CA ALA A 73 -5.15 -0.25 3.00
C ALA A 73 -4.82 -0.83 4.37
N ASP A 74 -5.43 -1.97 4.70
CA ASP A 74 -5.09 -2.76 5.87
C ASP A 74 -3.58 -3.06 5.93
N LYS A 75 -2.94 -2.39 6.88
CA LYS A 75 -1.50 -2.48 7.14
C LYS A 75 -1.06 -3.92 7.50
N THR A 76 -1.96 -4.77 7.98
CA THR A 76 -1.65 -6.17 8.27
C THR A 76 -1.45 -7.04 7.04
N ARG A 77 -1.87 -6.56 5.86
CA ARG A 77 -1.84 -7.29 4.58
C ARG A 77 -0.95 -6.65 3.52
N LEU A 78 -0.16 -5.63 3.86
CA LEU A 78 0.68 -4.91 2.88
C LEU A 78 1.62 -5.82 2.09
N LEU A 79 2.16 -6.87 2.73
CA LEU A 79 3.03 -7.82 2.06
C LEU A 79 2.27 -8.60 0.98
N ASP A 80 1.02 -8.98 1.24
CA ASP A 80 0.18 -9.68 0.28
C ASP A 80 -0.08 -8.81 -0.96
N TYR A 81 -0.28 -7.50 -0.76
CA TYR A 81 -0.42 -6.55 -1.86
C TYR A 81 0.85 -6.40 -2.69
N VAL A 82 2.02 -6.34 -2.04
CA VAL A 82 3.31 -6.30 -2.75
C VAL A 82 3.52 -7.58 -3.54
N GLU A 83 3.27 -8.76 -2.95
CA GLU A 83 3.41 -10.04 -3.63
C GLU A 83 2.46 -10.18 -4.82
N ALA A 84 1.20 -9.76 -4.68
CA ALA A 84 0.26 -9.79 -5.78
C ALA A 84 0.69 -8.87 -6.95
N CYS A 85 1.29 -7.72 -6.66
CA CYS A 85 1.85 -6.82 -7.68
C CYS A 85 3.11 -7.38 -8.36
N THR A 86 3.94 -8.13 -7.64
CA THR A 86 5.28 -8.51 -8.10
C THR A 86 5.36 -9.95 -8.64
N SER A 87 4.45 -10.83 -8.22
CA SER A 87 4.40 -12.24 -8.59
C SER A 87 4.28 -12.49 -10.10
N THR A 88 3.63 -11.57 -10.84
CA THR A 88 3.51 -11.64 -12.31
C THR A 88 3.63 -10.27 -12.95
N ASP A 89 3.94 -10.24 -14.25
CA ASP A 89 3.94 -9.01 -15.06
C ASP A 89 2.53 -8.62 -15.53
N ARG A 90 1.48 -9.32 -15.07
CA ARG A 90 0.09 -9.07 -15.49
C ARG A 90 -0.49 -7.86 -14.79
N LEU A 91 -0.19 -7.68 -13.50
CA LEU A 91 -0.72 -6.57 -12.71
C LEU A 91 0.17 -5.32 -12.79
N LEU A 92 1.47 -5.46 -12.51
CA LEU A 92 2.44 -4.37 -12.54
C LEU A 92 3.55 -4.69 -13.55
N LYS A 93 3.86 -3.74 -14.44
CA LYS A 93 4.97 -3.88 -15.39
C LYS A 93 6.31 -4.04 -14.67
N ARG A 94 7.28 -4.68 -15.31
CA ARG A 94 8.68 -4.57 -14.89
C ARG A 94 9.11 -3.11 -14.91
N GLY A 95 9.82 -2.67 -13.88
CA GLY A 95 10.13 -1.26 -13.65
C GLY A 95 8.99 -0.43 -13.08
N GLY A 96 7.79 -0.99 -12.92
CA GLY A 96 6.64 -0.32 -12.32
C GLY A 96 6.82 -0.04 -10.82
N LEU A 97 6.06 0.93 -10.32
CA LEU A 97 6.16 1.42 -8.94
C LEU A 97 4.98 0.99 -8.09
N ILE A 98 5.25 0.65 -6.83
CA ILE A 98 4.27 0.49 -5.78
C ILE A 98 4.56 1.59 -4.75
N LEU A 99 3.55 2.42 -4.50
CA LEU A 99 3.59 3.50 -3.53
C LEU A 99 2.78 3.07 -2.32
N VAL A 100 3.41 2.97 -1.16
CA VAL A 100 2.75 2.54 0.07
C VAL A 100 2.76 3.70 1.07
N ASP A 101 1.58 4.15 1.51
CA ASP A 101 1.44 5.27 2.46
C ASP A 101 1.47 4.80 3.93
N ASN A 102 1.82 5.71 4.84
CA ASN A 102 1.85 5.52 6.30
C ASN A 102 2.85 4.46 6.83
N VAL A 103 3.99 4.28 6.17
CA VAL A 103 4.94 3.19 6.48
C VAL A 103 5.87 3.48 7.66
N LEU A 104 6.00 4.75 8.08
CA LEU A 104 6.75 5.15 9.28
C LEU A 104 5.87 5.21 10.53
N TRP A 105 4.55 5.18 10.37
CA TRP A 105 3.54 5.23 11.43
C TRP A 105 3.90 6.12 12.64
N LYS A 106 4.07 7.42 12.39
CA LYS A 106 4.44 8.44 13.40
C LYS A 106 5.79 8.19 14.10
N GLY A 107 6.71 7.44 13.50
CA GLY A 107 8.04 7.13 14.03
C GLY A 107 8.12 5.81 14.82
N LEU A 108 6.98 5.20 15.18
CA LEU A 108 6.94 4.00 16.03
C LEU A 108 7.52 2.75 15.35
N ALA A 109 7.55 2.72 14.02
CA ALA A 109 8.17 1.61 13.27
C ALA A 109 9.70 1.60 13.40
N VAL A 110 10.33 2.76 13.57
CA VAL A 110 11.78 2.89 13.77
C VAL A 110 12.16 2.41 15.18
N ASP A 111 11.34 2.72 16.18
CA ASP A 111 11.56 2.27 17.57
C ASP A 111 11.40 0.75 17.75
N ALA A 112 10.56 0.12 16.92
CA ALA A 112 10.38 -1.33 16.92
C ALA A 112 11.65 -2.09 16.46
N GLY A 113 12.40 -1.53 15.50
CA GLY A 113 13.63 -2.14 14.98
C GLY A 113 14.87 -1.91 15.85
N ASN A 114 14.88 -0.86 16.66
CA ASN A 114 16.02 -0.51 17.51
C ASN A 114 16.06 -1.29 18.84
N GLY A 115 15.23 -2.33 18.97
CA GLY A 115 15.11 -3.06 20.22
C GLY A 115 14.66 -2.14 21.34
N TRP A 116 13.46 -1.55 21.23
CA TRP A 116 12.75 -1.04 22.40
C TRP A 116 12.79 -2.15 23.46
N SER A 117 13.64 -1.94 24.46
CA SER A 117 13.84 -2.85 25.56
C SER A 117 12.47 -3.16 26.12
N ARG A 118 12.07 -4.44 26.13
CA ARG A 118 10.86 -4.97 26.77
C ARG A 118 10.74 -4.61 28.26
N THR A 119 11.61 -3.77 28.81
CA THR A 119 11.86 -3.63 30.24
C THR A 119 11.90 -2.21 30.80
N ASN A 120 11.90 -1.13 30.00
CA ASN A 120 12.14 0.21 30.60
C ASN A 120 11.02 1.25 30.48
N ILE A 121 9.90 0.96 29.81
CA ILE A 121 8.79 1.94 29.66
C ILE A 121 7.43 1.32 30.04
N GLU A 122 7.42 0.07 30.52
CA GLU A 122 6.17 -0.62 30.91
C GLU A 122 5.69 -0.27 32.33
N GLU A 123 6.56 0.22 33.21
CA GLU A 123 6.18 0.42 34.62
C GLU A 123 5.80 1.86 34.98
N GLU A 124 6.34 2.88 34.29
CA GLU A 124 6.13 4.29 34.68
C GLU A 124 4.96 4.98 33.94
N GLU A 125 4.51 4.48 32.78
CA GLU A 125 3.45 5.11 31.97
C GLU A 125 2.04 4.51 32.16
N GLU A 126 1.92 3.36 32.83
CA GLU A 126 0.62 2.69 33.04
C GLU A 126 -0.14 3.21 34.28
N ASP A 127 0.54 3.87 35.22
CA ASP A 127 -0.08 4.46 36.40
C ASP A 127 -0.89 5.72 36.02
N GLY A 128 -2.21 5.67 36.25
CA GLY A 128 -3.13 6.77 35.97
C GLY A 128 -3.72 6.84 34.55
N MET A 129 -3.38 5.91 33.64
CA MET A 129 -3.98 5.87 32.29
C MET A 129 -5.34 5.17 32.26
N THR A 130 -6.22 5.62 31.36
CA THR A 130 -7.53 4.97 31.18
C THR A 130 -7.41 3.67 30.37
N ASP A 131 -8.33 2.73 30.58
CA ASP A 131 -8.45 1.48 29.77
C ASP A 131 -8.48 1.73 28.25
N ARG A 132 -9.03 2.87 27.83
CA ARG A 132 -9.11 3.27 26.42
C ARG A 132 -7.73 3.63 25.88
N GLU A 133 -6.91 4.32 26.66
CA GLU A 133 -5.55 4.72 26.31
C GLU A 133 -4.62 3.51 26.28
N LEU A 134 -4.71 2.62 27.28
CA LEU A 134 -3.98 1.35 27.31
C LEU A 134 -4.27 0.48 26.07
N LYS A 135 -5.56 0.36 25.69
CA LYS A 135 -5.95 -0.37 24.46
C LYS A 135 -5.44 0.29 23.19
N LYS A 136 -5.41 1.62 23.13
CA LYS A 136 -4.88 2.37 21.98
C LYS A 136 -3.37 2.17 21.84
N ASN A 137 -2.63 2.22 22.95
CA ASN A 137 -1.18 1.99 22.99
C ASN A 137 -0.83 0.56 22.56
N ARG A 138 -1.59 -0.45 23.03
CA ARG A 138 -1.40 -1.84 22.60
C ARG A 138 -1.59 -2.04 21.10
N ARG A 139 -2.62 -1.41 20.51
CA ARG A 139 -2.88 -1.49 19.06
C ARG A 139 -1.79 -0.80 18.25
N ALA A 140 -1.33 0.36 18.69
CA ALA A 140 -0.24 1.09 18.06
C ALA A 140 1.06 0.28 18.05
N ARG A 141 1.44 -0.32 19.19
CA ARG A 141 2.63 -1.19 19.28
C ARG A 141 2.53 -2.43 18.40
N LYS A 142 1.38 -3.13 18.40
CA LYS A 142 1.18 -4.33 17.58
C LYS A 142 1.44 -4.05 16.10
N LEU A 143 0.83 -3.00 15.58
CA LEU A 143 0.94 -2.72 14.16
C LEU A 143 2.29 -2.03 13.81
N ALA A 144 3.00 -1.41 14.76
CA ALA A 144 4.37 -0.93 14.56
C ALA A 144 5.32 -2.11 14.30
N GLY A 145 5.16 -3.21 15.05
CA GLY A 145 5.89 -4.45 14.78
C GLY A 145 5.57 -5.06 13.41
N ILE A 146 4.30 -4.98 12.97
CA ILE A 146 3.88 -5.42 11.62
C ILE A 146 4.53 -4.54 10.54
N MET A 147 4.57 -3.21 10.73
CA MET A 147 5.22 -2.29 9.79
C MET A 147 6.73 -2.49 9.71
N HIS A 148 7.37 -2.75 10.84
CA HIS A 148 8.80 -3.08 10.85
C HIS A 148 9.07 -4.37 10.07
N ALA A 149 8.31 -5.45 10.34
CA ALA A 149 8.44 -6.71 9.61
C ALA A 149 8.17 -6.56 8.10
N PHE A 150 7.18 -5.74 7.73
CA PHE A 150 6.92 -5.41 6.33
C PHE A 150 8.12 -4.68 5.68
N ASN A 151 8.64 -3.63 6.33
CA ASN A 151 9.78 -2.86 5.83
C ASN A 151 11.02 -3.76 5.65
N ASP A 152 11.30 -4.63 6.61
CA ASP A 152 12.40 -5.59 6.52
C ASP A 152 12.20 -6.57 5.36
N ALA A 153 10.98 -7.08 5.17
CA ALA A 153 10.67 -8.02 4.09
C ALA A 153 10.89 -7.38 2.71
N VAL A 154 10.38 -6.16 2.48
CA VAL A 154 10.49 -5.52 1.16
C VAL A 154 11.91 -5.05 0.85
N VAL A 155 12.68 -4.62 1.85
CA VAL A 155 14.07 -4.20 1.67
C VAL A 155 14.98 -5.39 1.35
N ASN A 156 14.68 -6.57 1.90
CA ASN A 156 15.45 -7.80 1.66
C ASN A 156 14.97 -8.61 0.44
N ASP A 157 13.91 -8.19 -0.25
CA ASP A 157 13.44 -8.87 -1.47
C ASP A 157 14.28 -8.44 -2.69
N GLU A 158 15.03 -9.38 -3.27
CA GLU A 158 15.92 -9.14 -4.41
C GLU A 158 15.19 -8.71 -5.70
N ARG A 159 13.87 -8.96 -5.78
CA ARG A 159 13.02 -8.52 -6.90
C ARG A 159 12.69 -7.03 -6.83
N LEU A 160 12.99 -6.39 -5.70
CA LEU A 160 12.56 -5.03 -5.38
C LEU A 160 13.75 -4.06 -5.26
N GLU A 161 13.49 -2.80 -5.59
CA GLU A 161 14.30 -1.67 -5.17
C GLU A 161 13.42 -0.76 -4.32
N VAL A 162 13.84 -0.46 -3.10
CA VAL A 162 13.01 0.27 -2.13
C VAL A 162 13.68 1.58 -1.76
N VAL A 163 12.91 2.66 -1.84
CA VAL A 163 13.27 3.97 -1.30
C VAL A 163 12.19 4.38 -0.31
N MET A 164 12.59 4.63 0.93
CA MET A 164 11.69 5.16 1.95
C MET A 164 11.90 6.67 2.07
N LEU A 165 10.84 7.45 1.83
CA LEU A 165 10.87 8.89 1.93
C LEU A 165 10.24 9.36 3.25
N PRO A 166 10.89 10.26 4.01
CA PRO A 166 10.34 10.84 5.24
C PRO A 166 9.33 11.95 4.93
N LEU A 167 8.34 11.65 4.09
CA LEU A 167 7.24 12.54 3.78
C LEU A 167 6.02 12.13 4.63
N ARG A 168 5.50 13.07 5.42
CA ARG A 168 4.38 12.84 6.38
C ARG A 168 4.66 11.64 7.30
N ASP A 169 3.76 10.66 7.35
CA ASP A 169 3.87 9.44 8.15
C ASP A 169 4.63 8.31 7.40
N GLY A 170 5.45 8.67 6.40
CA GLY A 170 6.32 7.79 5.64
C GLY A 170 5.70 7.27 4.36
N LEU A 171 6.43 7.41 3.25
CA LEU A 171 6.05 6.89 1.94
C LEU A 171 7.15 5.95 1.44
N SER A 172 6.81 4.67 1.25
CA SER A 172 7.72 3.73 0.60
C SER A 172 7.43 3.70 -0.90
N ILE A 173 8.45 3.98 -1.69
CA ILE A 173 8.45 3.79 -3.14
C ILE A 173 9.20 2.50 -3.43
N ILE A 174 8.47 1.51 -3.92
CA ILE A 174 8.98 0.17 -4.23
C ILE A 174 8.95 0.00 -5.75
N ARG A 175 10.10 -0.23 -6.38
CA ARG A 175 10.20 -0.51 -7.81
C ARG A 175 10.38 -2.00 -8.02
N LYS A 176 9.56 -2.59 -8.89
CA LYS A 176 9.70 -3.97 -9.36
C LYS A 176 10.82 -4.05 -10.41
N ARG A 177 11.78 -4.95 -10.25
CA ARG A 177 12.89 -5.14 -11.22
C ARG A 177 12.45 -5.81 -12.52
#